data_AF-S0FSU4-F1
#
_entry.id   AF-S0FSU4-F1
#
_cell.length_a   1.000
_cell.length_b   1.000
_cell.length_c   1.000
_cell.angle_alpha   90.00
_cell.angle_beta   90.00
_cell.angle_gamma   90.00
#
_symmetry.space_group_name_H-M   'P 1'
#
loop_
_entity.id
_entity.type
_entity.pdbx_description
1 polymer ?
#
loop_
_entity_poly.entity_id
_entity_poly.type
_entity_poly.pdbx_seq_one_letter_code
_entity_poly.pdbx_strand_id
1 'polypeptide(L)'
;MPRKISKSGFPASHYISDLPLSRESEIYLYQSNGQINASNQKALPEKKSYNIDPIPLTPQEQTLIKQAGTIRISNEMDWPPLDFAVAGEPRGYAIDLIRLLAHMTGLKIEFINGYTWPELLDQFKNGDIDVIHPVVRSDMTQDIGVFSDPLITLPQAVVTRPGSDPITTLPQDLHLIIHPQHHFLVPILNKALAAIPDRQRQAMKETWLSPGPEIAQASNQSLETVPYSRLIEIAGQKALENQLHKTVINGEDHLIFVTLLDPDPSSREYFAVVVPSRQILADCLEKLKTSILITIACMILLLPLCWLFATPVVNPIKRLAAENRKIKHRQYDQVTLCSSVIKEIHDLAISLVDMSEAIQQHEQQQADLMDAVIQTSAGAIDDKSPYTGQHCARVPELALMMVRAADQSNTPPFDRFSFHSKDQLREFQIGAWLHDCGKIITPEHIMNKGTKLETIYNRIHEIRMRFEVLWRDAQIQTLEKNWQNRKKTGNGRKNWQPHARHCKPIFPLSPESISAEKNCQKRILNESRHWLPSPGSAISTIGWVCHPRKHPCIPIRLRPCPQRNICSATNPGI
;
A
#
# COMPACT_ATOMS: atom_id res chain seq x y z
N MET A 1 -16.99 27.98 49.51
CA MET A 1 -18.13 28.40 50.34
C MET A 1 -17.90 29.80 50.87
N PRO A 2 -18.84 30.72 50.60
CA PRO A 2 -19.30 31.63 51.64
C PRO A 2 -20.77 31.32 51.96
N ARG A 3 -21.01 31.01 53.23
CA ARG A 3 -22.34 30.96 53.85
C ARG A 3 -22.95 32.36 53.82
N LYS A 4 -24.11 32.49 53.16
CA LYS A 4 -25.26 33.36 53.45
C LYS A 4 -25.99 33.65 52.12
N ILE A 5 -26.90 32.76 51.73
CA ILE A 5 -27.99 33.17 50.84
C ILE A 5 -29.00 33.88 51.74
N SER A 6 -28.96 35.20 51.65
CA SER A 6 -29.93 36.11 52.26
C SER A 6 -31.31 35.84 51.68
N LYS A 7 -32.33 35.88 52.55
CA LYS A 7 -33.76 35.91 52.23
C LYS A 7 -34.11 37.13 51.36
N SER A 8 -33.78 37.08 50.08
CA SER A 8 -34.26 38.00 49.05
C SER A 8 -34.74 37.14 47.90
N GLY A 9 -36.03 37.20 47.58
CA GLY A 9 -36.74 36.39 46.60
C GLY A 9 -36.28 36.61 45.16
N PHE A 10 -35.04 36.22 44.85
CA PHE A 10 -34.55 36.05 43.49
C PHE A 10 -34.56 34.55 43.15
N PRO A 11 -35.23 34.15 42.07
CA PRO A 11 -35.35 32.73 41.72
C PRO A 11 -33.96 32.17 41.36
N ALA A 12 -33.60 31.03 41.95
CA ALA A 12 -32.30 30.37 41.75
C ALA A 12 -31.99 30.10 40.26
N SER A 13 -33.03 30.00 39.42
CA SER A 13 -32.93 29.91 37.97
C SER A 13 -32.20 31.09 37.33
N HIS A 14 -32.41 32.32 37.82
CA HIS A 14 -31.74 33.51 37.28
C HIS A 14 -30.23 33.49 37.54
N TYR A 15 -29.82 33.01 38.73
CA TYR A 15 -28.40 32.89 39.05
C TYR A 15 -27.74 31.80 38.20
N ILE A 16 -28.42 30.66 38.02
CA ILE A 16 -27.94 29.53 37.22
C ILE A 16 -27.85 29.89 35.72
N SER A 17 -28.76 30.72 35.20
CA SER A 17 -28.69 31.21 33.82
C SER A 17 -27.55 32.21 33.57
N ASP A 18 -27.10 32.93 34.60
CA ASP A 18 -26.05 33.94 34.51
C ASP A 18 -24.64 33.37 34.78
N LEU A 19 -24.52 32.09 35.12
CA LEU A 19 -23.21 31.45 35.31
C LEU A 19 -22.41 31.49 34.00
N PRO A 20 -21.10 31.82 34.05
CA PRO A 20 -20.21 31.87 32.89
C PRO A 20 -19.79 30.44 32.47
N LEU A 21 -20.78 29.60 32.18
CA LEU A 21 -20.60 28.27 31.62
C LEU A 21 -20.95 28.33 30.14
N SER A 22 -20.37 27.44 29.34
CA SER A 22 -20.47 27.50 27.88
C SER A 22 -21.94 27.42 27.40
N ARG A 23 -22.25 28.01 26.25
CA ARG A 23 -23.63 28.13 25.71
C ARG A 23 -24.38 26.79 25.54
N GLU A 24 -23.68 25.66 25.50
CA GLU A 24 -24.31 24.32 25.37
C GLU A 24 -24.11 23.47 26.63
N SER A 25 -23.54 24.03 27.71
CA SER A 25 -23.53 23.35 28.99
C SER A 25 -24.91 23.43 29.62
N GLU A 26 -25.39 22.32 30.15
CA GLU A 26 -26.70 22.22 30.78
C GLU A 26 -26.51 22.02 32.27
N ILE A 27 -27.19 22.84 33.05
CA ILE A 27 -27.10 22.85 34.51
C ILE A 27 -28.50 22.57 35.04
N TYR A 28 -28.57 21.66 36.00
CA TYR A 28 -29.80 21.28 36.67
C TYR A 28 -29.60 21.30 38.17
N LEU A 29 -30.53 21.96 38.87
CA LEU A 29 -30.77 21.81 40.29
C LEU A 29 -32.10 21.06 40.43
N TYR A 30 -32.08 19.89 41.03
CA TYR A 30 -33.23 18.99 41.04
C TYR A 30 -33.31 18.15 42.31
N GLN A 31 -34.50 17.65 42.63
CA GLN A 31 -34.74 16.80 43.79
C GLN A 31 -34.49 15.32 43.48
N SER A 32 -34.40 14.48 44.53
CA SER A 32 -34.23 13.02 44.39
C SER A 32 -35.30 12.31 43.53
N ASN A 33 -36.49 12.88 43.39
CA ASN A 33 -37.58 12.39 42.54
C ASN A 33 -37.43 12.78 41.05
N GLY A 34 -36.40 13.57 40.71
CA GLY A 34 -36.13 14.06 39.36
C GLY A 34 -36.75 15.43 39.04
N GLN A 35 -37.53 16.04 39.93
CA GLN A 35 -38.17 17.33 39.71
C GLN A 35 -37.14 18.48 39.66
N ILE A 36 -37.23 19.32 38.62
CA ILE A 36 -36.29 20.45 38.44
C ILE A 36 -36.71 21.65 39.31
N ASN A 37 -35.82 22.07 40.19
CA ASN A 37 -35.96 23.32 40.97
C ASN A 37 -35.45 24.52 40.16
N ALA A 38 -34.34 24.36 39.44
CA ALA A 38 -33.78 25.39 38.58
C ALA A 38 -32.91 24.79 37.46
N SER A 39 -32.86 25.45 36.31
CA SER A 39 -31.99 25.08 35.20
C SER A 39 -31.58 26.32 34.40
N ASN A 40 -30.43 26.26 33.73
CA ASN A 40 -30.03 27.25 32.73
C ASN A 40 -30.70 27.00 31.36
N GLN A 41 -31.43 25.89 31.22
CA GLN A 41 -32.26 25.62 30.05
C GLN A 41 -33.50 26.51 30.12
N LYS A 42 -33.74 27.28 29.06
CA LYS A 42 -34.98 28.04 28.92
C LYS A 42 -36.13 27.03 28.78
N ALA A 43 -36.98 26.92 29.80
CA ALA A 43 -38.30 26.35 29.62
C ALA A 43 -38.98 27.15 28.50
N LEU A 44 -39.38 26.49 27.42
CA LEU A 44 -40.11 27.15 26.34
C LEU A 44 -41.34 27.82 26.98
N PRO A 45 -41.49 29.15 26.88
CA PRO A 45 -42.71 29.80 27.30
C PRO A 45 -43.74 29.43 26.24
N GLU A 46 -44.46 28.33 26.43
CA GLU A 46 -45.79 28.26 25.83
C GLU A 46 -46.64 29.32 26.53
N LYS A 47 -46.58 30.54 25.99
CA LYS A 47 -47.58 31.56 26.23
C LYS A 47 -48.85 31.02 25.55
N LYS A 48 -49.55 30.10 26.23
CA LYS A 48 -50.82 29.53 25.74
C LYS A 48 -51.71 30.72 25.37
N SER A 49 -51.95 30.88 24.08
CA SER A 49 -52.87 31.90 23.59
C SER A 49 -54.28 31.38 23.86
N TYR A 50 -54.93 31.97 24.85
CA TYR A 50 -56.32 31.71 25.15
C TYR A 50 -57.17 32.42 24.09
N ASN A 51 -57.53 31.71 23.03
CA ASN A 51 -58.38 32.25 21.97
C ASN A 51 -59.86 32.26 22.44
N ILE A 52 -60.18 33.16 23.38
CA ILE A 52 -61.49 33.28 24.01
C ILE A 52 -61.94 34.73 24.01
N ASP A 53 -63.19 34.95 23.58
CA ASP A 53 -63.81 36.26 23.51
C ASP A 53 -64.05 36.85 24.92
N PRO A 54 -63.82 38.17 25.11
CA PRO A 54 -64.15 38.85 26.35
C PRO A 54 -65.64 38.75 26.68
N ILE A 55 -65.98 38.66 27.96
CA ILE A 55 -67.39 38.61 28.39
C ILE A 55 -68.03 40.01 28.32
N PRO A 56 -69.34 40.09 28.00
CA PRO A 56 -70.05 41.37 28.02
C PRO A 56 -70.21 41.87 29.47
N LEU A 57 -69.46 42.93 29.78
CA LEU A 57 -69.49 43.63 31.07
C LEU A 57 -70.32 44.91 30.97
N THR A 58 -71.13 45.17 31.99
CA THR A 58 -71.86 46.43 32.13
C THR A 58 -70.89 47.61 32.32
N PRO A 59 -71.28 48.85 32.00
CA PRO A 59 -70.42 50.03 32.21
C PRO A 59 -69.97 50.20 33.67
N GLN A 60 -70.80 49.76 34.63
CA GLN A 60 -70.46 49.75 36.06
C GLN A 60 -69.38 48.71 36.37
N GLU A 61 -69.52 47.46 35.91
CA GLU A 61 -68.52 46.39 36.10
C GLU A 61 -67.16 46.74 35.46
N GLN A 62 -67.16 47.37 34.28
CA GLN A 62 -65.92 47.82 33.62
C GLN A 62 -65.20 48.91 34.43
N THR A 63 -65.96 49.78 35.10
CA THR A 63 -65.39 50.82 35.96
C THR A 63 -64.77 50.21 37.21
N LEU A 64 -65.45 49.22 37.81
CA LEU A 64 -64.95 48.48 38.98
C LEU A 64 -63.64 47.73 38.67
N ILE A 65 -63.55 47.06 37.52
CA ILE A 65 -62.32 46.36 37.10
C ILE A 65 -61.16 47.34 36.91
N LYS A 66 -61.41 48.52 36.34
CA LYS A 66 -60.38 49.55 36.19
C LYS A 66 -59.91 50.12 37.53
N GLN A 67 -60.82 50.24 38.51
CA GLN A 67 -60.50 50.71 39.86
C GLN A 67 -59.73 49.67 40.68
N ALA A 68 -59.95 48.38 40.43
CA ALA A 68 -59.33 47.30 41.18
C ALA A 68 -57.82 47.14 40.95
N GLY A 69 -57.26 47.72 39.89
CA GLY A 69 -55.82 47.72 39.65
C GLY A 69 -55.25 46.33 39.33
N THR A 70 -54.05 46.05 39.82
CA THR A 70 -53.41 44.72 39.70
C THR A 70 -53.79 43.88 40.92
N ILE A 71 -54.46 42.76 40.67
CA ILE A 71 -54.88 41.80 41.70
C ILE A 71 -53.74 40.82 41.98
N ARG A 72 -53.31 40.74 43.24
CA ARG A 72 -52.31 39.78 43.71
C ARG A 72 -52.97 38.46 44.07
N ILE A 73 -52.52 37.38 43.46
CA ILE A 73 -53.12 36.05 43.56
C ILE A 73 -52.09 35.10 44.13
N SER A 74 -52.46 34.25 45.09
CA SER A 74 -51.55 33.23 45.62
C SER A 74 -51.11 32.24 44.53
N ASN A 75 -49.93 31.66 44.66
CA ASN A 75 -49.48 30.50 43.87
C ASN A 75 -48.62 29.59 44.77
N GLU A 76 -49.06 28.36 44.96
CA GLU A 76 -48.32 27.33 45.68
C GLU A 76 -47.12 26.79 44.88
N MET A 77 -46.18 26.14 45.56
CA MET A 77 -44.96 25.62 44.94
C MET A 77 -45.06 24.13 44.59
N ASP A 78 -45.92 23.38 45.28
CA ASP A 78 -45.80 21.93 45.44
C ASP A 78 -47.14 21.17 45.36
N TRP A 79 -48.16 21.72 44.69
CA TRP A 79 -49.45 21.03 44.49
C TRP A 79 -49.79 20.72 43.02
N PRO A 80 -48.96 19.94 42.30
CA PRO A 80 -49.30 19.48 40.96
C PRO A 80 -50.47 18.48 40.99
N PRO A 81 -51.32 18.45 39.94
CA PRO A 81 -51.29 19.29 38.74
C PRO A 81 -52.12 20.59 38.86
N LEU A 82 -52.52 21.00 40.08
CA LEU A 82 -53.51 22.06 40.30
C LEU A 82 -52.89 23.45 40.44
N ASP A 83 -51.98 23.64 41.38
CA ASP A 83 -51.30 24.91 41.65
C ASP A 83 -49.87 24.64 42.11
N PHE A 84 -48.90 24.92 41.25
CA PHE A 84 -47.48 24.71 41.54
C PHE A 84 -46.64 25.74 40.79
N ALA A 85 -45.33 25.77 41.06
CA ALA A 85 -44.41 26.64 40.34
C ALA A 85 -43.20 25.84 39.85
N VAL A 86 -42.77 26.15 38.61
CA VAL A 86 -41.55 25.58 38.03
C VAL A 86 -40.60 26.71 37.70
N ALA A 87 -39.41 26.70 38.30
CA ALA A 87 -38.41 27.76 38.16
C ALA A 87 -38.94 29.18 38.50
N GLY A 88 -39.93 29.27 39.39
CA GLY A 88 -40.59 30.53 39.81
C GLY A 88 -41.78 30.95 38.95
N GLU A 89 -42.09 30.23 37.86
CA GLU A 89 -43.25 30.49 37.01
C GLU A 89 -44.47 29.69 37.48
N PRO A 90 -45.61 30.34 37.76
CA PRO A 90 -46.85 29.68 38.14
C PRO A 90 -47.37 28.75 37.04
N ARG A 91 -47.74 27.51 37.42
CA ARG A 91 -48.27 26.46 36.54
C ARG A 91 -49.37 25.66 37.23
N GLY A 92 -50.18 24.98 36.41
CA GLY A 92 -51.24 24.09 36.86
C GLY A 92 -52.63 24.52 36.39
N TYR A 93 -53.60 23.64 36.62
CA TYR A 93 -54.98 23.85 36.19
C TYR A 93 -55.58 25.15 36.73
N ALA A 94 -55.37 25.44 38.03
CA ALA A 94 -55.92 26.63 38.68
C ALA A 94 -55.28 27.92 38.11
N ILE A 95 -53.97 27.89 37.84
CA ILE A 95 -53.24 29.01 37.24
C ILE A 95 -53.72 29.32 35.83
N ASP A 96 -53.84 28.31 34.96
CA ASP A 96 -54.34 28.49 33.60
C ASP A 96 -55.79 29.02 33.61
N LEU A 97 -56.61 28.56 34.56
CA LEU A 97 -57.98 29.02 34.73
C LEU A 97 -58.04 30.49 35.14
N ILE A 98 -57.20 30.91 36.09
CA ILE A 98 -57.12 32.32 36.51
C ILE A 98 -56.62 33.23 35.39
N ARG A 99 -55.59 32.80 34.64
CA ARG A 99 -55.10 33.55 33.47
C ARG A 99 -56.21 33.71 32.44
N LEU A 100 -57.03 32.68 32.24
CA LEU A 100 -58.18 32.74 31.38
C LEU A 100 -59.25 33.72 31.90
N LEU A 101 -59.57 33.68 33.19
CA LEU A 101 -60.52 34.62 33.81
C LEU A 101 -60.03 36.08 33.65
N ALA A 102 -58.73 36.31 33.83
CA ALA A 102 -58.13 37.63 33.61
C ALA A 102 -58.26 38.08 32.15
N HIS A 103 -58.04 37.18 31.18
CA HIS A 103 -58.22 37.48 29.75
C HIS A 103 -59.68 37.80 29.40
N MET A 104 -60.64 37.06 29.96
CA MET A 104 -62.07 37.24 29.70
C MET A 104 -62.63 38.52 30.31
N THR A 105 -62.13 38.93 31.48
CA THR A 105 -62.60 40.09 32.24
C THR A 105 -61.80 41.36 31.99
N GLY A 106 -60.56 41.24 31.52
CA GLY A 106 -59.60 42.35 31.42
C GLY A 106 -58.92 42.73 32.75
N LEU A 107 -59.03 41.89 33.79
CA LEU A 107 -58.32 42.09 35.04
C LEU A 107 -56.80 41.98 34.83
N LYS A 108 -56.05 42.84 35.53
CA LYS A 108 -54.60 42.70 35.64
C LYS A 108 -54.30 41.84 36.86
N ILE A 109 -53.51 40.80 36.69
CA ILE A 109 -53.19 39.84 37.75
C ILE A 109 -51.68 39.72 37.91
N GLU A 110 -51.25 39.47 39.13
CA GLU A 110 -49.87 39.15 39.51
C GLU A 110 -49.90 37.95 40.46
N PHE A 111 -49.07 36.95 40.22
CA PHE A 111 -48.98 35.78 41.09
C PHE A 111 -47.88 35.97 42.14
N ILE A 112 -48.21 35.70 43.40
CA ILE A 112 -47.31 35.76 44.55
C ILE A 112 -46.95 34.33 44.95
N ASN A 113 -45.67 33.99 44.87
CA ASN A 113 -45.14 32.66 45.20
C ASN A 113 -43.88 32.72 46.07
N GLY A 114 -43.34 31.56 46.43
CA GLY A 114 -42.15 31.44 47.29
C GLY A 114 -42.44 31.44 48.80
N TYR A 115 -43.70 31.19 49.19
CA TYR A 115 -44.16 31.11 50.57
C TYR A 115 -44.87 29.77 50.81
N THR A 116 -44.86 29.30 52.06
CA THR A 116 -45.66 28.14 52.49
C THR A 116 -47.15 28.49 52.56
N TRP A 117 -48.03 27.49 52.50
CA TRP A 117 -49.48 27.70 52.60
C TRP A 117 -49.91 28.55 53.82
N PRO A 118 -49.41 28.32 55.05
CA PRO A 118 -49.73 29.18 56.19
C PRO A 118 -49.29 30.64 56.01
N GLU A 119 -48.12 30.87 55.40
CA GLU A 119 -47.61 32.21 55.13
C GLU A 119 -48.43 32.94 54.05
N LEU A 120 -48.88 32.23 53.02
CA LEU A 120 -49.80 32.77 52.01
C LEU A 120 -51.15 33.14 52.63
N LEU A 121 -51.64 32.30 53.54
CA LEU A 121 -52.88 32.55 54.27
C LEU A 121 -52.77 33.78 55.19
N ASP A 122 -51.65 33.95 55.89
CA ASP A 122 -51.41 35.12 56.73
C ASP A 122 -51.27 36.39 55.89
N GLN A 123 -50.57 36.33 54.74
CA GLN A 123 -50.49 37.44 53.78
C GLN A 123 -51.87 37.81 53.23
N PHE A 124 -52.73 36.83 52.93
CA PHE A 124 -54.10 37.09 52.52
C PHE A 124 -54.91 37.81 53.61
N LYS A 125 -54.81 37.37 54.87
CA LYS A 125 -55.49 38.02 56.01
C LYS A 125 -54.98 39.45 56.25
N ASN A 126 -53.70 39.69 55.99
CA ASN A 126 -53.08 41.02 56.14
C ASN A 126 -53.39 41.96 54.97
N GLY A 127 -54.01 41.45 53.88
CA GLY A 127 -54.30 42.23 52.67
C GLY A 127 -53.09 42.37 51.75
N ASP A 128 -52.05 41.56 51.91
CA ASP A 128 -50.90 41.48 51.01
C ASP A 128 -51.18 40.62 49.76
N ILE A 129 -52.19 39.74 49.85
CA ILE A 129 -52.72 38.94 48.75
C ILE A 129 -54.23 39.21 48.65
N ASP A 130 -54.74 39.43 47.43
CA ASP A 130 -56.13 39.83 47.19
C ASP A 130 -57.06 38.63 46.92
N VAL A 131 -56.51 37.55 46.35
CA VAL A 131 -57.21 36.29 46.06
C VAL A 131 -56.33 35.11 46.48
N ILE A 132 -56.88 34.20 47.28
CA ILE A 132 -56.23 32.94 47.64
C ILE A 132 -56.92 31.77 46.94
N HIS A 133 -56.10 30.87 46.38
CA HIS A 133 -56.52 29.71 45.61
C HIS A 133 -55.47 28.59 45.64
N PRO A 134 -55.82 27.40 45.14
CA PRO A 134 -57.17 26.84 45.12
C PRO A 134 -57.55 26.41 46.53
N VAL A 135 -58.77 26.71 47.00
CA VAL A 135 -59.12 26.48 48.41
C VAL A 135 -60.33 25.56 48.54
N VAL A 136 -60.24 24.60 49.46
CA VAL A 136 -61.38 23.78 49.90
C VAL A 136 -62.15 24.53 50.99
N ARG A 137 -63.49 24.49 50.95
CA ARG A 137 -64.33 24.99 52.05
C ARG A 137 -64.14 24.10 53.29
N SER A 138 -63.67 24.70 54.38
CA SER A 138 -63.42 24.04 55.67
C SER A 138 -63.61 25.04 56.82
N ASP A 139 -63.67 24.56 58.06
CA ASP A 139 -63.74 25.42 59.26
C ASP A 139 -62.59 26.45 59.31
N MET A 140 -61.42 26.13 58.76
CA MET A 140 -60.26 27.04 58.72
C MET A 140 -60.36 28.15 57.66
N THR A 141 -61.19 27.95 56.63
CA THR A 141 -61.26 28.82 55.45
C THR A 141 -62.62 29.47 55.26
N GLN A 142 -63.64 29.06 56.02
CA GLN A 142 -65.02 29.52 55.85
C GLN A 142 -65.20 31.02 56.17
N ASP A 143 -64.47 31.52 57.17
CA ASP A 143 -64.68 32.88 57.71
C ASP A 143 -63.62 33.91 57.27
N ILE A 144 -62.66 33.52 56.43
CA ILE A 144 -61.53 34.40 56.06
C ILE A 144 -61.81 35.29 54.84
N GLY A 145 -62.88 35.02 54.08
CA GLY A 145 -63.20 35.78 52.87
C GLY A 145 -64.45 35.29 52.14
N VAL A 146 -64.67 35.80 50.92
CA VAL A 146 -65.85 35.47 50.12
C VAL A 146 -65.51 34.43 49.06
N PHE A 147 -66.20 33.29 49.09
CA PHE A 147 -65.99 32.22 48.13
C PHE A 147 -66.67 32.50 46.78
N SER A 148 -65.98 32.17 45.70
CA SER A 148 -66.53 32.04 44.34
C SER A 148 -67.26 30.71 44.15
N ASP A 149 -67.85 30.54 42.97
CA ASP A 149 -68.32 29.24 42.50
C ASP A 149 -67.15 28.24 42.34
N PRO A 150 -67.39 26.92 42.40
CA PRO A 150 -66.32 25.94 42.26
C PRO A 150 -65.52 26.10 40.96
N LEU A 151 -64.20 26.21 41.07
CA LEU A 151 -63.23 26.18 39.97
C LEU A 151 -63.19 24.79 39.32
N ILE A 152 -63.25 23.76 40.16
CA ILE A 152 -63.26 22.36 39.77
C ILE A 152 -63.79 21.48 40.92
N THR A 153 -64.53 20.43 40.56
CA THR A 153 -64.91 19.34 41.46
C THR A 153 -64.00 18.15 41.19
N LEU A 154 -63.27 17.68 42.21
CA LEU A 154 -62.31 16.58 42.08
C LEU A 154 -62.84 15.31 42.78
N PRO A 155 -62.74 14.13 42.14
CA PRO A 155 -63.03 12.87 42.81
C PRO A 155 -61.94 12.58 43.83
N GLN A 156 -62.19 12.90 45.10
CA GLN A 156 -61.27 12.59 46.19
C GLN A 156 -61.40 11.12 46.60
N ALA A 157 -60.26 10.48 46.86
CA ALA A 157 -60.20 9.12 47.40
C ALA A 157 -59.49 9.14 48.75
N VAL A 158 -60.00 8.40 49.72
CA VAL A 158 -59.31 8.18 51.01
C VAL A 158 -58.47 6.92 50.88
N VAL A 159 -57.16 7.05 51.11
CA VAL A 159 -56.28 5.90 51.25
C VAL A 159 -56.12 5.60 52.73
N THR A 160 -56.59 4.43 53.16
CA THR A 160 -56.47 4.02 54.56
C THR A 160 -55.68 2.73 54.71
N ARG A 161 -55.16 2.50 55.92
CA ARG A 161 -54.57 1.20 56.26
C ARG A 161 -55.68 0.14 56.32
N PRO A 162 -55.41 -1.11 55.89
CA PRO A 162 -56.40 -2.19 56.01
C PRO A 162 -56.94 -2.31 57.44
N GLY A 163 -58.27 -2.31 57.61
CA GLY A 163 -58.94 -2.46 58.91
C GLY A 163 -59.28 -1.16 59.67
N SER A 164 -59.21 -0.01 59.01
CA SER A 164 -59.66 1.28 59.56
C SER A 164 -61.15 1.52 59.31
N ASP A 165 -61.77 2.34 60.17
CA ASP A 165 -63.19 2.66 60.08
C ASP A 165 -63.54 3.39 58.76
N PRO A 166 -64.70 3.07 58.13
CA PRO A 166 -65.07 3.65 56.85
C PRO A 166 -65.44 5.13 56.97
N ILE A 167 -64.72 5.97 56.21
CA ILE A 167 -65.02 7.40 56.05
C ILE A 167 -66.08 7.58 54.96
N THR A 168 -67.21 8.22 55.28
CA THR A 168 -68.41 8.26 54.42
C THR A 168 -68.64 9.59 53.69
N THR A 169 -67.94 10.68 54.04
CA THR A 169 -68.15 12.00 53.42
C THR A 169 -66.85 12.79 53.25
N LEU A 170 -66.67 13.42 52.08
CA LEU A 170 -65.55 14.32 51.76
C LEU A 170 -66.07 15.56 51.01
N PRO A 171 -65.57 16.77 51.29
CA PRO A 171 -65.83 17.97 50.48
C PRO A 171 -65.10 17.88 49.13
N GLN A 172 -65.83 18.00 48.02
CA GLN A 172 -65.32 17.70 46.66
C GLN A 172 -64.98 18.94 45.81
N ASP A 173 -65.40 20.13 46.25
CA ASP A 173 -65.35 21.37 45.46
C ASP A 173 -64.19 22.28 45.87
N LEU A 174 -63.42 22.75 44.88
CA LEU A 174 -62.39 23.78 45.04
C LEU A 174 -62.91 25.15 44.59
N HIS A 175 -62.62 26.20 45.34
CA HIS A 175 -63.12 27.57 45.11
C HIS A 175 -61.99 28.60 45.15
N LEU A 176 -62.20 29.77 44.55
CA LEU A 176 -61.44 31.00 44.86
C LEU A 176 -62.02 31.66 46.12
N ILE A 177 -61.18 32.18 47.01
CA ILE A 177 -61.61 33.07 48.11
C ILE A 177 -61.10 34.49 47.82
N ILE A 178 -62.02 35.45 47.80
CA ILE A 178 -61.76 36.85 47.50
C ILE A 178 -61.79 37.65 48.80
N HIS A 179 -60.80 38.53 48.99
CA HIS A 179 -60.73 39.38 50.17
C HIS A 179 -61.98 40.28 50.31
N PRO A 180 -62.52 40.54 51.52
CA PRO A 180 -63.77 41.29 51.70
C PRO A 180 -63.81 42.69 51.06
N GLN A 181 -62.65 43.35 50.98
CA GLN A 181 -62.51 44.66 50.32
C GLN A 181 -62.82 44.62 48.81
N HIS A 182 -62.72 43.44 48.19
CA HIS A 182 -62.96 43.20 46.77
C HIS A 182 -64.21 42.34 46.51
N HIS A 183 -65.16 42.27 47.46
CA HIS A 183 -66.37 41.44 47.32
C HIS A 183 -67.19 41.71 46.05
N PHE A 184 -67.09 42.92 45.47
CA PHE A 184 -67.71 43.28 44.19
C PHE A 184 -67.19 42.48 42.99
N LEU A 185 -66.03 41.80 43.10
CA LEU A 185 -65.48 40.93 42.06
C LEU A 185 -66.17 39.56 42.00
N VAL A 186 -66.82 39.12 43.08
CA VAL A 186 -67.43 37.78 43.16
C VAL A 186 -68.47 37.55 42.06
N PRO A 187 -69.44 38.46 41.81
CA PRO A 187 -70.42 38.26 40.74
C PRO A 187 -69.78 38.24 39.35
N ILE A 188 -68.71 39.01 39.15
CA ILE A 188 -67.98 39.13 37.88
C ILE A 188 -67.20 37.83 37.60
N LEU A 189 -66.49 37.32 38.60
CA LEU A 189 -65.74 36.07 38.51
C LEU A 189 -66.67 34.88 38.31
N ASN A 190 -67.82 34.84 38.98
CA ASN A 190 -68.81 33.79 38.79
C ASN A 190 -69.44 33.85 37.38
N LYS A 191 -69.74 35.05 36.87
CA LYS A 191 -70.19 35.23 35.47
C LYS A 191 -69.16 34.76 34.47
N ALA A 192 -67.87 35.04 34.73
CA ALA A 192 -66.76 34.58 33.90
C ALA A 192 -66.59 33.06 33.98
N LEU A 193 -66.63 32.47 35.18
CA LEU A 193 -66.58 31.02 35.40
C LEU A 193 -67.73 30.30 34.68
N ALA A 194 -68.95 30.85 34.69
CA ALA A 194 -70.09 30.28 33.98
C ALA A 194 -69.95 30.37 32.44
N ALA A 195 -69.26 31.40 31.93
CA ALA A 195 -69.10 31.64 30.50
C ALA A 195 -68.01 30.80 29.81
N ILE A 196 -67.24 29.99 30.55
CA ILE A 196 -66.19 29.13 29.98
C ILE A 196 -66.82 27.98 29.17
N PRO A 197 -66.56 27.88 27.86
CA PRO A 197 -67.10 26.80 27.02
C PRO A 197 -66.64 25.41 27.47
N ASP A 198 -67.49 24.40 27.33
CA ASP A 198 -67.19 23.02 27.74
C ASP A 198 -65.94 22.46 27.04
N ARG A 199 -65.73 22.82 25.76
CA ARG A 199 -64.54 22.45 25.00
C ARG A 199 -63.25 22.93 25.69
N GLN A 200 -63.26 24.14 26.24
CA GLN A 200 -62.10 24.69 26.94
C GLN A 200 -61.89 23.99 28.28
N ARG A 201 -62.98 23.74 29.03
CA ARG A 201 -62.90 22.97 30.28
C ARG A 201 -62.34 21.58 30.03
N GLN A 202 -62.79 20.91 28.98
CA GLN A 202 -62.33 19.58 28.63
C GLN A 202 -60.87 19.58 28.16
N ALA A 203 -60.45 20.52 27.32
CA ALA A 203 -59.06 20.65 26.91
C ALA A 203 -58.12 20.87 28.12
N MET A 204 -58.53 21.71 29.08
CA MET A 204 -57.76 21.91 30.32
C MET A 204 -57.73 20.66 31.20
N LYS A 205 -58.84 19.94 31.33
CA LYS A 205 -58.90 18.65 32.04
C LYS A 205 -58.03 17.57 31.36
N GLU A 206 -58.01 17.52 30.04
CA GLU A 206 -57.17 16.58 29.29
C GLU A 206 -55.69 16.93 29.44
N THR A 207 -55.36 18.22 29.40
CA THR A 207 -53.97 18.71 29.58
C THR A 207 -53.42 18.43 30.97
N TRP A 208 -54.24 18.59 32.02
CA TRP A 208 -53.75 18.60 33.40
C TRP A 208 -54.22 17.43 34.27
N LEU A 209 -55.34 16.77 33.94
CA LEU A 209 -56.06 15.86 34.87
C LEU A 209 -56.34 14.47 34.28
N SER A 210 -55.90 14.16 33.06
CA SER A 210 -56.08 12.82 32.48
C SER A 210 -54.99 11.84 32.96
N PRO A 211 -55.36 10.66 33.47
CA PRO A 211 -54.40 9.62 33.85
C PRO A 211 -53.93 8.88 32.60
N GLY A 212 -52.93 9.42 31.91
CA GLY A 212 -52.34 8.83 30.72
C GLY A 212 -50.96 8.20 30.98
N PRO A 213 -50.67 6.98 30.48
CA PRO A 213 -49.30 6.45 30.39
C PRO A 213 -48.37 7.27 29.46
N GLU A 214 -48.94 8.22 28.70
CA GLU A 214 -48.30 8.97 27.62
C GLU A 214 -47.69 10.32 28.04
N ILE A 215 -47.70 10.65 29.34
CA ILE A 215 -46.94 11.80 29.88
C ILE A 215 -45.42 11.62 29.64
N ALA A 216 -44.97 10.38 29.37
CA ALA A 216 -43.58 10.09 28.99
C ALA A 216 -43.17 10.55 27.57
N GLN A 217 -44.09 10.95 26.68
CA GLN A 217 -43.73 11.38 25.32
C GLN A 217 -44.10 12.82 24.97
N ALA A 218 -45.12 13.40 25.61
CA ALA A 218 -45.44 14.83 25.45
C ALA A 218 -44.56 15.76 26.31
N SER A 219 -43.80 15.23 27.27
CA SER A 219 -42.89 15.99 28.15
C SER A 219 -41.56 16.40 27.51
N ASN A 220 -41.35 16.15 26.20
CA ASN A 220 -40.19 16.70 25.49
C ASN A 220 -40.23 18.24 25.35
N GLN A 221 -41.31 18.92 25.77
CA GLN A 221 -41.40 20.39 25.76
C GLN A 221 -41.55 21.04 27.15
N SER A 222 -41.73 20.26 28.21
CA SER A 222 -41.89 20.76 29.58
C SER A 222 -40.78 20.19 30.47
N LEU A 223 -39.74 21.00 30.75
CA LEU A 223 -38.64 20.71 31.69
C LEU A 223 -39.16 20.61 33.15
N GLU A 224 -40.08 19.69 33.43
CA GLU A 224 -40.64 19.45 34.77
C GLU A 224 -39.80 18.44 35.54
N THR A 225 -39.15 17.52 34.83
CA THR A 225 -38.19 16.56 35.36
C THR A 225 -36.87 16.61 34.59
N VAL A 226 -35.76 16.24 35.23
CA VAL A 226 -34.46 16.15 34.56
C VAL A 226 -34.55 15.25 33.33
N PRO A 227 -34.09 15.72 32.15
CA PRO A 227 -34.33 15.01 30.89
C PRO A 227 -33.50 13.72 30.75
N TYR A 228 -32.48 13.55 31.57
CA TYR A 228 -31.56 12.41 31.51
C TYR A 228 -31.73 11.52 32.73
N SER A 229 -32.19 10.28 32.51
CA SER A 229 -32.31 9.25 33.55
C SER A 229 -31.00 8.97 34.27
N ARG A 230 -29.86 9.15 33.59
CA ARG A 230 -28.52 9.00 34.16
C ARG A 230 -28.25 9.96 35.32
N LEU A 231 -28.88 11.14 35.35
CA LEU A 231 -28.78 12.08 36.47
C LEU A 231 -29.40 11.49 37.74
N ILE A 232 -30.61 10.93 37.61
CA ILE A 232 -31.34 10.29 38.71
C ILE A 232 -30.58 9.04 39.21
N GLU A 233 -30.01 8.26 38.30
CA GLU A 233 -29.21 7.07 38.67
C GLU A 233 -27.97 7.44 39.50
N ILE A 234 -27.24 8.51 39.10
CA ILE A 234 -26.07 8.99 39.83
C ILE A 234 -26.50 9.55 41.20
N ALA A 235 -27.61 10.30 41.26
CA ALA A 235 -28.17 10.81 42.52
C ALA A 235 -28.63 9.70 43.49
N GLY A 236 -29.08 8.55 42.96
CA GLY A 236 -29.47 7.38 43.75
C GLY A 236 -28.30 6.55 44.28
N GLN A 237 -27.09 6.73 43.74
CA GLN A 237 -25.91 5.94 44.10
C GLN A 237 -24.78 6.84 44.63
N LYS A 238 -24.61 6.85 45.95
CA LYS A 238 -23.57 7.64 46.63
C LYS A 238 -22.13 7.39 46.12
N ALA A 239 -21.87 6.23 45.53
CA ALA A 239 -20.57 5.87 44.94
C ALA A 239 -20.28 6.61 43.61
N LEU A 240 -21.32 7.04 42.89
CA LEU A 240 -21.20 7.73 41.61
C LEU A 240 -21.21 9.26 41.77
N GLU A 241 -21.60 9.78 42.93
CA GLU A 241 -21.55 11.21 43.25
C GLU A 241 -20.12 11.75 43.24
N ASN A 242 -19.96 13.04 42.95
CA ASN A 242 -18.69 13.78 42.95
C ASN A 242 -17.63 13.25 41.97
N GLN A 243 -18.04 12.52 40.93
CA GLN A 243 -17.17 12.04 39.87
C GLN A 243 -17.67 12.54 38.51
N LEU A 244 -16.73 12.69 37.58
CA LEU A 244 -17.03 13.03 36.19
C LEU A 244 -17.31 11.74 35.42
N HIS A 245 -18.53 11.60 34.90
CA HIS A 245 -18.96 10.43 34.15
C HIS A 245 -19.11 10.76 32.68
N LYS A 246 -18.51 9.94 31.82
CA LYS A 246 -18.74 10.04 30.37
C LYS A 246 -19.99 9.26 29.99
N THR A 247 -20.89 9.88 29.24
CA THR A 247 -22.10 9.25 28.71
C THR A 247 -22.37 9.70 27.29
N VAL A 248 -23.18 8.93 26.57
CA VAL A 248 -23.66 9.31 25.24
C VAL A 248 -25.09 9.81 25.39
N ILE A 249 -25.35 11.05 24.99
CA ILE A 249 -26.69 11.66 24.94
C ILE A 249 -26.94 12.04 23.49
N ASN A 250 -28.04 11.58 22.90
CA ASN A 250 -28.41 11.85 21.51
C ASN A 250 -27.31 11.55 20.47
N GLY A 251 -26.47 10.54 20.74
CA GLY A 251 -25.35 10.15 19.87
C GLY A 251 -24.07 10.97 20.03
N GLU A 252 -24.05 11.97 20.92
CA GLU A 252 -22.86 12.78 21.22
C GLU A 252 -22.30 12.48 22.63
N ASP A 253 -20.96 12.48 22.73
CA ASP A 253 -20.24 12.26 23.99
C ASP A 253 -20.39 13.47 24.92
N HIS A 254 -20.99 13.25 26.10
CA HIS A 254 -21.16 14.24 27.15
C HIS A 254 -20.44 13.83 28.44
N LEU A 255 -19.99 14.82 29.19
CA LEU A 255 -19.47 14.65 30.55
C LEU A 255 -20.50 15.17 31.54
N ILE A 256 -20.89 14.31 32.48
CA ILE A 256 -21.85 14.60 33.54
C ILE A 256 -21.11 14.66 34.87
N PHE A 257 -21.42 15.67 35.67
CA PHE A 257 -21.02 15.78 37.06
C PHE A 257 -22.26 15.97 37.92
N VAL A 258 -22.41 15.20 39.00
CA VAL A 258 -23.54 15.33 39.95
C VAL A 258 -22.99 15.36 41.38
N THR A 259 -23.51 16.27 42.20
CA THR A 259 -23.15 16.41 43.62
C THR A 259 -24.39 16.74 44.47
N LEU A 260 -24.41 16.27 45.71
CA LEU A 260 -25.46 16.58 46.69
C LEU A 260 -25.23 17.98 47.28
N LEU A 261 -26.24 18.84 47.25
CA LEU A 261 -26.15 20.22 47.72
C LEU A 261 -26.66 20.38 49.17
N ASP A 262 -27.82 19.80 49.48
CA ASP A 262 -28.42 19.82 50.82
C ASP A 262 -28.61 18.40 51.37
N PRO A 263 -28.01 18.06 52.53
CA PRO A 263 -28.16 16.75 53.16
C PRO A 263 -29.49 16.56 53.93
N ASP A 264 -30.37 17.56 54.02
CA ASP A 264 -31.65 17.42 54.72
C ASP A 264 -32.49 16.27 54.12
N PRO A 265 -32.89 15.25 54.92
CA PRO A 265 -33.70 14.13 54.44
C PRO A 265 -35.08 14.52 53.90
N SER A 266 -35.66 15.67 54.28
CA SER A 266 -36.93 16.14 53.69
C SER A 266 -36.78 16.79 52.31
N SER A 267 -35.58 17.24 51.93
CA SER A 267 -35.35 18.01 50.70
C SER A 267 -33.94 17.77 50.14
N ARG A 268 -33.64 16.53 49.75
CA ARG A 268 -32.36 16.22 49.09
C ARG A 268 -32.31 16.87 47.72
N GLU A 269 -31.52 17.94 47.61
CA GLU A 269 -31.25 18.65 46.37
C GLU A 269 -29.91 18.23 45.77
N TYR A 270 -29.91 18.00 44.45
CA TYR A 270 -28.75 17.63 43.67
C TYR A 270 -28.43 18.71 42.65
N PHE A 271 -27.15 19.00 42.51
CA PHE A 271 -26.60 19.86 41.46
C PHE A 271 -25.94 19.00 40.39
N ALA A 272 -26.38 19.16 39.15
CA ALA A 272 -25.83 18.47 38.00
C ALA A 272 -25.36 19.44 36.92
N VAL A 273 -24.25 19.09 36.28
CA VAL A 273 -23.71 19.78 35.10
C VAL A 273 -23.48 18.74 34.00
N VAL A 274 -23.98 19.03 32.82
CA VAL A 274 -23.84 18.22 31.60
C VAL A 274 -23.13 19.08 30.56
N VAL A 275 -21.98 18.61 30.06
CA VAL A 275 -21.16 19.37 29.10
C VAL A 275 -20.80 18.50 27.89
N PRO A 276 -21.03 18.95 26.64
CA PRO A 276 -20.57 18.25 25.45
C PRO A 276 -19.05 18.17 25.37
N SER A 277 -18.49 16.98 25.11
CA SER A 277 -17.03 16.76 25.03
C SER A 277 -16.39 17.58 23.91
N ARG A 278 -17.12 17.84 22.82
CA ARG A 278 -16.66 18.65 21.69
C ARG A 278 -16.26 20.06 22.09
N GLN A 279 -16.94 20.66 23.07
CA GLN A 279 -16.66 22.03 23.50
C GLN A 279 -15.38 22.13 24.32
N ILE A 280 -15.17 21.16 25.21
CA ILE A 280 -13.94 21.06 26.01
C ILE A 280 -12.72 20.91 25.09
N LEU A 281 -12.90 20.18 23.98
CA LEU A 281 -11.86 19.94 22.99
C LEU A 281 -11.77 21.03 21.90
N ALA A 282 -12.79 21.87 21.70
CA ALA A 282 -12.84 22.85 20.61
C ALA A 282 -11.68 23.85 20.67
N ASP A 283 -11.41 24.40 21.85
CA ASP A 283 -10.29 25.33 22.08
C ASP A 283 -8.92 24.67 21.85
N CYS A 284 -8.82 23.36 22.09
CA CYS A 284 -7.62 22.59 21.82
C CYS A 284 -7.45 22.31 20.32
N LEU A 285 -8.53 21.92 19.64
CA LEU A 285 -8.54 21.60 18.22
C LEU A 285 -8.25 22.84 17.34
N GLU A 286 -8.76 24.01 17.69
CA GLU A 286 -8.43 25.29 17.03
C GLU A 286 -6.92 25.61 17.09
N LYS A 287 -6.31 25.43 18.27
CA LYS A 287 -4.86 25.60 18.47
C LYS A 287 -4.04 24.53 17.73
N LEU A 288 -4.53 23.29 17.69
CA LEU A 288 -3.88 22.22 16.92
C LEU A 288 -3.92 22.52 15.41
N LYS A 289 -5.06 22.99 14.89
CA LYS A 289 -5.21 23.33 13.47
C LYS A 289 -4.23 24.42 13.03
N THR A 290 -4.07 25.47 13.82
CA THR A 290 -3.12 26.56 13.52
C THR A 290 -1.67 26.08 13.59
N SER A 291 -1.31 25.29 14.60
CA SER A 291 0.03 24.69 14.71
C SER A 291 0.36 23.80 13.51
N ILE A 292 -0.56 22.92 13.10
CA ILE A 292 -0.38 22.03 11.93
C ILE A 292 -0.16 22.86 10.65
N LEU A 293 -0.94 23.91 10.45
CA LEU A 293 -0.82 24.77 9.27
C LEU A 293 0.55 25.45 9.19
N ILE A 294 1.05 25.94 10.33
CA ILE A 294 2.39 26.55 10.43
C ILE A 294 3.48 25.49 10.12
N THR A 295 3.39 24.30 10.71
CA THR A 295 4.36 23.23 10.47
C THR A 295 4.38 22.81 8.99
N ILE A 296 3.20 22.67 8.36
CA ILE A 296 3.10 22.36 6.93
C ILE A 296 3.73 23.48 6.09
N ALA A 297 3.46 24.75 6.40
CA ALA A 297 4.05 25.88 5.70
C ALA A 297 5.59 25.89 5.83
N CYS A 298 6.12 25.66 7.03
CA CYS A 298 7.55 25.53 7.25
C CYS A 298 8.15 24.35 6.47
N MET A 299 7.49 23.19 6.45
CA MET A 299 7.96 22.02 5.72
C MET A 299 7.97 22.26 4.20
N ILE A 300 6.92 22.88 3.66
CA ILE A 300 6.83 23.25 2.24
C ILE A 300 7.93 24.23 1.86
N LEU A 301 8.33 25.13 2.77
CA LEU A 301 9.41 26.09 2.53
C LEU A 301 10.80 25.44 2.63
N LEU A 302 11.00 24.46 3.50
CA LEU A 302 12.26 23.73 3.64
C LEU A 302 12.55 22.80 2.46
N LEU A 303 11.53 22.20 1.83
CA LEU A 303 11.71 21.30 0.69
C LEU A 303 12.48 21.93 -0.51
N PRO A 304 12.09 23.09 -1.06
CA PRO A 304 12.82 23.73 -2.16
C PRO A 304 14.21 24.20 -1.72
N LEU A 305 14.38 24.58 -0.44
CA LEU A 305 15.68 24.94 0.11
C LEU A 305 16.63 23.73 0.12
N CYS A 306 16.18 22.58 0.64
CA CYS A 306 16.94 21.33 0.60
C CYS A 306 17.26 20.91 -0.85
N TRP A 307 16.31 21.07 -1.77
CA TRP A 307 16.53 20.74 -3.17
C TRP A 307 17.58 21.65 -3.83
N LEU A 308 17.55 22.95 -3.54
CA LEU A 308 18.54 23.92 -4.01
C LEU A 308 19.96 23.55 -3.58
N PHE A 309 20.14 23.12 -2.33
CA PHE A 309 21.46 22.70 -1.80
C PHE A 309 21.89 21.30 -2.27
N ALA A 310 20.97 20.37 -2.52
CA ALA A 310 21.30 19.01 -2.94
C ALA A 310 21.67 18.89 -4.43
N THR A 311 21.01 19.68 -5.28
CA THR A 311 21.19 19.64 -6.74
C THR A 311 22.64 19.83 -7.22
N PRO A 312 23.46 20.79 -6.71
CA PRO A 312 24.85 20.96 -7.14
C PRO A 312 25.77 19.78 -6.78
N VAL A 313 25.38 18.93 -5.83
CA VAL A 313 26.13 17.71 -5.46
C VAL A 313 25.67 16.54 -6.33
N VAL A 314 24.36 16.31 -6.43
CA VAL A 314 23.79 15.08 -7.01
C VAL A 314 23.93 15.06 -8.54
N ASN A 315 23.73 16.19 -9.22
CA ASN A 315 23.71 16.20 -10.68
C ASN A 315 25.08 15.85 -11.30
N PRO A 316 26.21 16.43 -10.86
CA PRO A 316 27.53 16.05 -11.35
C PRO A 316 27.85 14.57 -11.11
N ILE A 317 27.48 14.02 -9.94
CA ILE A 317 27.69 12.59 -9.62
C ILE A 317 26.90 11.69 -10.58
N LYS A 318 25.63 12.03 -10.87
CA LYS A 318 24.82 11.28 -11.83
C LYS A 318 25.41 11.32 -13.24
N ARG A 319 25.95 12.47 -13.66
CA ARG A 319 26.65 12.61 -14.95
C ARG A 319 27.92 11.76 -14.98
N LEU A 320 28.75 11.84 -13.94
CA LEU A 320 29.96 11.03 -13.81
C LEU A 320 29.66 9.52 -13.85
N ALA A 321 28.58 9.10 -13.20
CA ALA A 321 28.13 7.71 -13.27
C ALA A 321 27.71 7.28 -14.68
N ALA A 322 27.12 8.20 -15.48
CA ALA A 322 26.79 7.94 -16.88
C ALA A 322 28.06 7.82 -17.74
N GLU A 323 29.06 8.68 -17.53
CA GLU A 323 30.36 8.59 -18.21
C GLU A 323 31.09 7.28 -17.87
N ASN A 324 31.07 6.85 -16.60
CA ASN A 324 31.65 5.57 -16.20
C ASN A 324 30.96 4.36 -16.88
N ARG A 325 29.64 4.45 -17.15
CA ARG A 325 28.96 3.41 -17.95
C ARG A 325 29.52 3.31 -19.36
N LYS A 326 30.00 4.40 -19.98
CA LYS A 326 30.63 4.36 -21.31
C LYS A 326 31.96 3.58 -21.27
N ILE A 327 32.78 3.83 -20.24
CA ILE A 327 34.03 3.08 -19.99
C ILE A 327 33.74 1.57 -19.87
N LYS A 328 32.68 1.19 -19.13
CA LYS A 328 32.27 -0.22 -19.01
C LYS A 328 31.94 -0.88 -20.36
N HIS A 329 31.41 -0.13 -21.32
CA HIS A 329 31.08 -0.63 -22.65
C HIS A 329 32.21 -0.40 -23.68
N ARG A 330 33.44 -0.11 -23.22
CA ARG A 330 34.64 0.17 -24.05
C ARG A 330 34.48 1.35 -25.01
N GLN A 331 33.63 2.31 -24.67
CA GLN A 331 33.39 3.52 -25.47
C GLN A 331 34.27 4.66 -24.97
N TYR A 332 35.59 4.46 -24.97
CA TYR A 332 36.56 5.38 -24.36
C TYR A 332 36.57 6.77 -25.03
N ASP A 333 36.49 6.83 -26.36
CA ASP A 333 36.49 8.09 -27.13
C ASP A 333 35.28 9.01 -26.87
N GLN A 334 34.22 8.47 -26.25
CA GLN A 334 32.97 9.19 -25.97
C GLN A 334 32.90 9.71 -24.53
N VAL A 335 33.92 9.41 -23.71
CA VAL A 335 34.00 9.87 -22.32
C VAL A 335 34.38 11.33 -22.32
N THR A 336 33.56 12.16 -21.69
CA THR A 336 33.73 13.62 -21.66
C THR A 336 33.97 14.12 -20.25
N LEU A 337 34.79 15.16 -20.12
CA LEU A 337 35.07 15.78 -18.83
C LEU A 337 33.81 16.47 -18.28
N CYS A 338 33.33 15.98 -17.14
CA CYS A 338 32.22 16.58 -16.40
C CYS A 338 32.76 17.60 -15.39
N SER A 339 32.51 18.90 -15.63
CA SER A 339 32.87 19.94 -14.65
C SER A 339 31.89 19.97 -13.47
N SER A 340 32.42 20.19 -12.26
CA SER A 340 31.65 20.35 -11.03
C SER A 340 32.16 21.57 -10.26
N VAL A 341 31.28 22.26 -9.54
CA VAL A 341 31.66 23.36 -8.64
C VAL A 341 32.41 22.83 -7.40
N ILE A 342 32.14 21.57 -7.04
CA ILE A 342 32.78 20.89 -5.91
C ILE A 342 34.11 20.34 -6.41
N LYS A 343 35.21 20.85 -5.84
CA LYS A 343 36.57 20.55 -6.26
C LYS A 343 36.85 19.04 -6.27
N GLU A 344 36.44 18.33 -5.23
CA GLU A 344 36.65 16.88 -5.09
C GLU A 344 35.97 16.09 -6.21
N ILE A 345 34.78 16.52 -6.62
CA ILE A 345 34.04 15.87 -7.72
C ILE A 345 34.69 16.22 -9.07
N HIS A 346 35.21 17.44 -9.22
CA HIS A 346 35.92 17.84 -10.43
C HIS A 346 37.24 17.08 -10.58
N ASP A 347 38.02 16.95 -9.51
CA ASP A 347 39.28 16.20 -9.49
C ASP A 347 39.03 14.71 -9.80
N LEU A 348 37.93 14.14 -9.31
CA LEU A 348 37.49 12.78 -9.65
C LEU A 348 37.11 12.65 -11.13
N ALA A 349 36.47 13.67 -11.72
CA ALA A 349 36.11 13.67 -13.13
C ALA A 349 37.36 13.70 -14.04
N ILE A 350 38.38 14.49 -13.67
CA ILE A 350 39.67 14.50 -14.36
C ILE A 350 40.30 13.10 -14.28
N SER A 351 40.42 12.55 -13.07
CA SER A 351 41.00 11.23 -12.85
C SER A 351 40.28 10.11 -13.63
N LEU A 352 38.96 10.22 -13.82
CA LEU A 352 38.18 9.25 -14.59
C LEU A 352 38.50 9.32 -16.10
N VAL A 353 38.69 10.52 -16.65
CA VAL A 353 39.06 10.71 -18.05
C VAL A 353 40.49 10.20 -18.28
N ASP A 354 41.44 10.57 -17.42
CA ASP A 354 42.83 10.11 -17.51
C ASP A 354 42.90 8.57 -17.43
N MET A 355 42.11 7.96 -16.55
CA MET A 355 42.01 6.51 -16.44
C MET A 355 41.41 5.89 -17.71
N SER A 356 40.37 6.49 -18.29
CA SER A 356 39.77 6.03 -19.54
C SER A 356 40.78 5.99 -20.68
N GLU A 357 41.55 7.06 -20.82
CA GLU A 357 42.61 7.16 -21.84
C GLU A 357 43.72 6.13 -21.59
N ALA A 358 44.17 5.97 -20.34
CA ALA A 358 45.18 4.98 -19.98
C ALA A 358 44.72 3.54 -20.26
N ILE A 359 43.44 3.22 -19.98
CA ILE A 359 42.87 1.90 -20.28
C ILE A 359 42.83 1.65 -21.79
N GLN A 360 42.39 2.64 -22.58
CA GLN A 360 42.36 2.54 -24.04
C GLN A 360 43.76 2.32 -24.62
N GLN A 361 44.75 3.06 -24.13
CA GLN A 361 46.15 2.89 -24.53
C GLN A 361 46.67 1.48 -24.16
N HIS A 362 46.35 0.98 -22.97
CA HIS A 362 46.73 -0.36 -22.55
C HIS A 362 46.08 -1.45 -23.41
N GLU A 363 44.80 -1.29 -23.78
CA GLU A 363 44.11 -2.22 -24.71
C GLU A 363 44.78 -2.24 -26.09
N GLN A 364 45.14 -1.06 -26.61
CA GLN A 364 45.88 -0.96 -27.88
C GLN A 364 47.26 -1.62 -27.79
N GLN A 365 48.01 -1.38 -26.72
CA GLN A 365 49.32 -2.00 -26.51
C GLN A 365 49.23 -3.53 -26.40
N GLN A 366 48.21 -4.05 -25.73
CA GLN A 366 47.97 -5.50 -25.66
C GLN A 366 47.62 -6.08 -27.03
N ALA A 367 46.83 -5.35 -27.83
CA ALA A 367 46.51 -5.70 -29.20
C ALA A 367 47.77 -5.74 -30.09
N ASP A 368 48.61 -4.71 -30.02
CA ASP A 368 49.85 -4.60 -30.80
C ASP A 368 50.85 -5.69 -30.40
N LEU A 369 50.96 -6.00 -29.10
CA LEU A 369 51.79 -7.09 -28.60
C LEU A 369 51.33 -8.46 -29.16
N MET A 370 50.02 -8.71 -29.15
CA MET A 370 49.46 -9.95 -29.72
C MET A 370 49.78 -10.06 -31.21
N ASP A 371 49.59 -8.97 -31.96
CA ASP A 371 49.88 -8.93 -33.40
C ASP A 371 51.38 -9.17 -33.67
N ALA A 372 52.27 -8.60 -32.86
CA ALA A 372 53.71 -8.83 -32.94
C ALA A 372 54.10 -10.28 -32.63
N VAL A 373 53.47 -10.92 -31.63
CA VAL A 373 53.68 -12.34 -31.30
C VAL A 373 53.21 -13.24 -32.44
N ILE A 374 52.04 -12.95 -33.03
CA ILE A 374 51.52 -13.71 -34.17
C ILE A 374 52.47 -13.60 -35.37
N GLN A 375 52.91 -12.39 -35.73
CA GLN A 375 53.83 -12.17 -36.84
C GLN A 375 55.19 -12.82 -36.61
N THR A 376 55.75 -12.72 -35.41
CA THR A 376 57.03 -13.36 -35.06
C THR A 376 56.92 -14.88 -35.11
N SER A 377 55.81 -15.44 -34.61
CA SER A 377 55.54 -16.89 -34.67
C SER A 377 55.38 -17.37 -36.11
N ALA A 378 54.62 -16.64 -36.93
CA ALA A 378 54.44 -16.95 -38.35
C ALA A 378 55.77 -16.88 -39.12
N GLY A 379 56.61 -15.88 -38.86
CA GLY A 379 57.95 -15.77 -39.43
C GLY A 379 58.85 -16.96 -39.06
N ALA A 380 58.88 -17.35 -37.79
CA ALA A 380 59.65 -18.50 -37.35
C ALA A 380 59.18 -19.84 -37.96
N ILE A 381 57.88 -19.99 -38.27
CA ILE A 381 57.34 -21.15 -38.98
C ILE A 381 57.82 -21.19 -40.43
N ASP A 382 57.82 -20.02 -41.09
CA ASP A 382 58.28 -19.84 -42.47
C ASP A 382 59.77 -20.20 -42.59
N ASP A 383 60.60 -19.77 -41.64
CA ASP A 383 62.04 -20.07 -41.57
C ASP A 383 62.35 -21.58 -41.45
N LYS A 384 61.43 -22.38 -40.89
CA LYS A 384 61.61 -23.82 -40.70
C LYS A 384 61.61 -24.60 -42.03
N SER A 385 61.06 -24.05 -43.10
CA SER A 385 60.97 -24.75 -44.40
C SER A 385 61.65 -23.92 -45.51
N PRO A 386 62.79 -24.37 -46.07
CA PRO A 386 63.57 -23.57 -47.04
C PRO A 386 62.84 -23.25 -48.36
N TYR A 387 61.67 -23.84 -48.59
CA TYR A 387 60.84 -23.63 -49.79
C TYR A 387 59.66 -22.66 -49.57
N THR A 388 59.40 -22.23 -48.33
CA THR A 388 58.37 -21.23 -47.99
C THR A 388 59.06 -19.90 -47.74
N GLY A 389 59.57 -19.24 -48.79
CA GLY A 389 60.16 -17.92 -48.62
C GLY A 389 59.06 -16.86 -48.46
N GLN A 390 59.01 -16.13 -47.34
CA GLN A 390 58.04 -15.06 -47.04
C GLN A 390 56.57 -15.40 -47.36
N HIS A 391 56.20 -16.68 -47.41
CA HIS A 391 54.86 -17.11 -47.82
C HIS A 391 53.84 -16.73 -46.76
N CYS A 392 54.19 -16.96 -45.50
CA CYS A 392 53.36 -16.58 -44.36
C CYS A 392 53.11 -15.06 -44.27
N ALA A 393 53.98 -14.23 -44.87
CA ALA A 393 53.80 -12.78 -44.95
C ALA A 393 52.94 -12.33 -46.16
N ARG A 394 53.09 -12.99 -47.32
CA ARG A 394 52.34 -12.62 -48.54
C ARG A 394 50.89 -13.12 -48.54
N VAL A 395 50.60 -14.26 -47.91
CA VAL A 395 49.24 -14.81 -47.86
C VAL A 395 48.25 -13.85 -47.19
N PRO A 396 48.53 -13.27 -46.01
CA PRO A 396 47.65 -12.27 -45.38
C PRO A 396 47.42 -11.05 -46.25
N GLU A 397 48.46 -10.55 -46.94
CA GLU A 397 48.35 -9.40 -47.85
C GLU A 397 47.39 -9.70 -49.01
N LEU A 398 47.61 -10.81 -49.71
CA LEU A 398 46.76 -11.24 -50.81
C LEU A 398 45.34 -11.55 -50.36
N ALA A 399 45.18 -12.21 -49.20
CA ALA A 399 43.87 -12.50 -48.62
C ALA A 399 43.11 -11.20 -48.32
N LEU A 400 43.75 -10.20 -47.72
CA LEU A 400 43.13 -8.89 -47.47
C LEU A 400 42.78 -8.17 -48.77
N MET A 401 43.63 -8.22 -49.80
CA MET A 401 43.30 -7.67 -51.12
C MET A 401 42.08 -8.34 -51.73
N MET A 402 42.01 -9.68 -51.68
CA MET A 402 40.88 -10.44 -52.20
C MET A 402 39.59 -10.12 -51.46
N VAL A 403 39.63 -10.04 -50.14
CA VAL A 403 38.42 -9.78 -49.36
C VAL A 403 37.97 -8.33 -49.46
N ARG A 404 38.88 -7.36 -49.53
CA ARG A 404 38.52 -5.96 -49.83
C ARG A 404 37.88 -5.82 -51.22
N ALA A 405 38.41 -6.53 -52.22
CA ALA A 405 37.80 -6.55 -53.55
C ALA A 405 36.43 -7.23 -53.55
N ALA A 406 36.21 -8.25 -52.70
CA ALA A 406 34.92 -8.91 -52.54
C ALA A 406 33.89 -8.00 -51.84
N ASP A 407 34.28 -7.34 -50.74
CA ASP A 407 33.46 -6.40 -49.96
C ASP A 407 33.03 -5.17 -50.79
N GLN A 408 33.84 -4.75 -51.78
CA GLN A 408 33.52 -3.67 -52.71
C GLN A 408 32.81 -4.13 -53.99
N SER A 409 32.63 -5.43 -54.21
CA SER A 409 32.07 -5.97 -55.45
C SER A 409 30.54 -6.04 -55.41
N ASN A 410 29.88 -5.40 -56.38
CA ASN A 410 28.43 -5.48 -56.56
C ASN A 410 28.00 -6.70 -57.41
N THR A 411 28.83 -7.75 -57.53
CA THR A 411 28.46 -8.94 -58.32
C THR A 411 27.55 -9.87 -57.53
N PRO A 412 26.60 -10.59 -58.17
CA PRO A 412 25.56 -11.36 -57.46
C PRO A 412 26.06 -12.37 -56.40
N PRO A 413 27.23 -13.03 -56.55
CA PRO A 413 27.77 -13.91 -55.51
C PRO A 413 28.26 -13.18 -54.25
N PHE A 414 28.60 -11.89 -54.32
CA PHE A 414 29.21 -11.11 -53.23
C PHE A 414 28.30 -10.01 -52.66
N ASP A 415 27.11 -9.80 -53.21
CA ASP A 415 26.14 -8.77 -52.80
C ASP A 415 25.73 -8.80 -51.31
N ARG A 416 25.90 -9.96 -50.65
CA ARG A 416 25.59 -10.15 -49.21
C ARG A 416 26.82 -10.24 -48.33
N PHE A 417 28.02 -10.11 -48.90
CA PHE A 417 29.28 -10.24 -48.18
C PHE A 417 29.82 -8.85 -47.87
N SER A 418 29.82 -8.47 -46.59
CA SER A 418 30.51 -7.26 -46.14
C SER A 418 31.03 -7.40 -44.72
N PHE A 419 32.13 -6.73 -44.40
CA PHE A 419 32.62 -6.62 -43.03
C PHE A 419 31.91 -5.48 -42.30
N HIS A 420 31.17 -5.81 -41.24
CA HIS A 420 30.37 -4.85 -40.48
C HIS A 420 31.14 -4.17 -39.34
N SER A 421 32.31 -4.70 -38.96
CA SER A 421 33.16 -4.11 -37.94
C SER A 421 34.65 -4.27 -38.26
N LYS A 422 35.48 -3.39 -37.69
CA LYS A 422 36.94 -3.51 -37.76
C LYS A 422 37.44 -4.80 -37.11
N ASP A 423 36.73 -5.31 -36.10
CA ASP A 423 37.07 -6.55 -35.42
C ASP A 423 36.93 -7.76 -36.35
N GLN A 424 35.88 -7.84 -37.16
CA GLN A 424 35.71 -8.93 -38.13
C GLN A 424 36.85 -8.97 -39.16
N LEU A 425 37.28 -7.80 -39.63
CA LEU A 425 38.43 -7.69 -40.53
C LEU A 425 39.72 -8.13 -39.83
N ARG A 426 39.90 -7.74 -38.56
CA ARG A 426 41.06 -8.14 -37.74
C ARG A 426 41.08 -9.64 -37.49
N GLU A 427 39.94 -10.26 -37.17
CA GLU A 427 39.81 -11.72 -37.00
C GLU A 427 40.20 -12.46 -38.28
N PHE A 428 39.74 -11.99 -39.44
CA PHE A 428 40.13 -12.55 -40.72
C PHE A 428 41.64 -12.42 -40.96
N GLN A 429 42.22 -11.26 -40.67
CA GLN A 429 43.66 -11.02 -40.80
C GLN A 429 44.47 -11.95 -39.90
N ILE A 430 44.09 -12.11 -38.63
CA ILE A 430 44.72 -13.03 -37.69
C ILE A 430 44.62 -14.48 -38.21
N GLY A 431 43.45 -14.87 -38.72
CA GLY A 431 43.24 -16.19 -39.32
C GLY A 431 44.16 -16.45 -40.52
N ALA A 432 44.38 -15.45 -41.37
CA ALA A 432 45.29 -15.56 -42.50
C ALA A 432 46.75 -15.73 -42.06
N TRP A 433 47.20 -14.98 -41.03
CA TRP A 433 48.54 -15.14 -40.46
C TRP A 433 48.75 -16.52 -39.81
N LEU A 434 47.71 -17.09 -39.21
CA LEU A 434 47.78 -18.37 -38.50
C LEU A 434 47.43 -19.59 -39.37
N HIS A 435 47.16 -19.44 -40.67
CA HIS A 435 46.68 -20.54 -41.52
C HIS A 435 47.60 -21.77 -41.53
N ASP A 436 48.90 -21.56 -41.36
CA ASP A 436 49.94 -22.59 -41.37
C ASP A 436 50.46 -22.94 -39.96
N CYS A 437 49.82 -22.45 -38.89
CA CYS A 437 50.26 -22.71 -37.51
C CYS A 437 50.30 -24.21 -37.15
N GLY A 438 49.44 -25.03 -37.76
CA GLY A 438 49.44 -26.49 -37.57
C GLY A 438 50.70 -27.20 -38.07
N LYS A 439 51.53 -26.53 -38.89
CA LYS A 439 52.81 -27.08 -39.40
C LYS A 439 53.94 -27.05 -38.37
N ILE A 440 53.75 -26.37 -37.23
CA ILE A 440 54.76 -26.29 -36.15
C ILE A 440 55.18 -27.69 -35.66
N ILE A 441 54.21 -28.55 -35.38
CA ILE A 441 54.45 -29.87 -34.76
C ILE A 441 54.82 -30.93 -35.82
N THR A 442 54.49 -30.70 -37.09
CA THR A 442 54.71 -31.70 -38.12
C THR A 442 56.21 -31.83 -38.43
N PRO A 443 56.78 -33.06 -38.37
CA PRO A 443 58.18 -33.29 -38.74
C PRO A 443 58.49 -32.88 -40.18
N GLU A 444 59.68 -32.32 -40.41
CA GLU A 444 60.08 -31.76 -41.71
C GLU A 444 60.01 -32.78 -42.85
N HIS A 445 60.48 -34.01 -42.62
CA HIS A 445 60.44 -35.10 -43.60
C HIS A 445 59.01 -35.52 -44.01
N ILE A 446 58.00 -35.21 -43.18
CA ILE A 446 56.59 -35.46 -43.51
C ILE A 446 56.01 -34.29 -44.33
N MET A 447 56.45 -33.06 -44.04
CA MET A 447 56.03 -31.86 -44.78
C MET A 447 56.61 -31.81 -46.19
N ASN A 448 57.88 -32.18 -46.35
CA ASN A 448 58.62 -32.07 -47.62
C ASN A 448 58.62 -33.34 -48.48
N LYS A 449 57.75 -34.32 -48.19
CA LYS A 449 57.70 -35.57 -48.96
C LYS A 449 57.32 -35.31 -50.43
N GLY A 450 58.16 -35.72 -51.37
CA GLY A 450 57.87 -35.66 -52.81
C GLY A 450 56.94 -36.78 -53.28
N THR A 451 56.87 -37.89 -52.53
CA THR A 451 55.98 -39.02 -52.84
C THR A 451 55.22 -39.51 -51.60
N LYS A 452 54.10 -40.21 -51.81
CA LYS A 452 53.22 -40.67 -50.71
C LYS A 452 53.91 -41.59 -49.69
N LEU A 453 54.97 -42.30 -50.09
CA LEU A 453 55.66 -43.31 -49.28
C LEU A 453 57.01 -42.84 -48.71
N GLU A 454 57.40 -41.62 -49.05
CA GLU A 454 58.67 -41.02 -48.65
C GLU A 454 58.61 -40.57 -47.18
N THR A 455 59.63 -41.00 -46.44
CA THR A 455 59.91 -40.56 -45.07
C THR A 455 61.31 -39.94 -45.05
N ILE A 456 62.29 -40.51 -44.35
CA ILE A 456 63.71 -40.12 -44.46
C ILE A 456 64.32 -40.66 -45.77
N TYR A 457 63.77 -41.77 -46.30
CA TYR A 457 64.13 -42.31 -47.62
C TYR A 457 62.87 -42.82 -48.34
N ASN A 458 63.00 -43.02 -49.66
CA ASN A 458 61.87 -43.51 -50.46
C ASN A 458 61.72 -45.03 -50.33
N ARG A 459 60.62 -45.44 -49.70
CA ARG A 459 60.33 -46.87 -49.44
C ARG A 459 59.83 -47.63 -50.66
N ILE A 460 59.75 -46.99 -51.83
CA ILE A 460 59.44 -47.69 -53.09
C ILE A 460 60.46 -48.79 -53.41
N HIS A 461 61.72 -48.59 -53.01
CA HIS A 461 62.77 -49.58 -53.22
C HIS A 461 62.62 -50.79 -52.29
N GLU A 462 62.09 -50.60 -51.07
CA GLU A 462 61.73 -51.73 -50.21
C GLU A 462 60.59 -52.55 -50.80
N ILE A 463 59.56 -51.87 -51.33
CA ILE A 463 58.45 -52.55 -52.01
C ILE A 463 58.99 -53.32 -53.22
N ARG A 464 59.83 -52.69 -54.04
CA ARG A 464 60.50 -53.34 -55.17
C ARG A 464 61.34 -54.54 -54.73
N MET A 465 62.13 -54.40 -53.67
CA MET A 465 62.96 -55.48 -53.14
C MET A 465 62.12 -56.65 -52.64
N ARG A 466 60.96 -56.40 -52.01
CA ARG A 466 60.02 -57.48 -51.64
C ARG A 466 59.56 -58.26 -52.87
N PHE A 467 59.23 -57.58 -53.98
CA PHE A 467 58.88 -58.26 -55.23
C PHE A 467 60.05 -59.03 -55.86
N GLU A 468 61.26 -58.46 -55.87
CA GLU A 468 62.47 -59.12 -56.39
C GLU A 468 62.84 -60.38 -55.58
N VAL A 469 62.74 -60.32 -54.25
CA VAL A 469 62.99 -61.47 -53.38
C VAL A 469 61.97 -62.57 -53.63
N LEU A 470 60.68 -62.24 -53.72
CA LEU A 470 59.62 -63.21 -54.05
C LEU A 470 59.85 -63.84 -55.42
N TRP A 471 60.28 -63.06 -56.41
CA TRP A 471 60.62 -63.55 -57.75
C TRP A 471 61.80 -64.53 -57.71
N ARG A 472 62.88 -64.15 -57.02
CA ARG A 472 64.06 -65.01 -56.85
C ARG A 472 63.72 -66.31 -56.15
N ASP A 473 62.93 -66.26 -55.08
CA ASP A 473 62.56 -67.46 -54.32
C ASP A 473 61.66 -68.38 -55.16
N ALA A 474 60.78 -67.84 -56.00
CA ALA A 474 60.01 -68.62 -56.97
C ALA A 474 60.90 -69.29 -58.04
N GLN A 475 61.94 -68.59 -58.51
CA GLN A 475 62.94 -69.18 -59.43
C GLN A 475 63.74 -70.30 -58.75
N ILE A 476 64.21 -70.09 -57.52
CA ILE A 476 64.95 -71.10 -56.73
C ILE A 476 64.07 -72.33 -56.53
N GLN A 477 62.81 -72.16 -56.08
CA GLN A 477 61.88 -73.29 -55.91
C GLN A 477 61.68 -74.08 -57.21
N THR A 478 61.59 -73.38 -58.35
CA THR A 478 61.45 -74.03 -59.67
C THR A 478 62.71 -74.81 -60.04
N LEU A 479 63.89 -74.22 -59.84
CA LEU A 479 65.18 -74.86 -60.11
C LEU A 479 65.43 -76.06 -59.18
N GLU A 480 65.12 -75.94 -57.88
CA GLU A 480 65.20 -77.03 -56.91
C GLU A 480 64.25 -78.17 -57.27
N LYS A 481 63.01 -77.87 -57.68
CA LYS A 481 62.05 -78.88 -58.16
C LYS A 481 62.57 -79.60 -59.40
N ASN A 482 63.14 -78.86 -60.36
CA ASN A 482 63.77 -79.43 -61.55
C ASN A 482 65.00 -80.28 -61.20
N TRP A 483 65.81 -79.85 -60.25
CA TRP A 483 66.98 -80.60 -59.76
C TRP A 483 66.57 -81.88 -59.04
N GLN A 484 65.55 -81.83 -58.17
CA GLN A 484 65.01 -83.04 -57.53
C GLN A 484 64.40 -84.01 -58.55
N ASN A 485 63.72 -83.50 -59.58
CA ASN A 485 63.23 -84.33 -60.68
C ASN A 485 64.39 -84.99 -61.44
N ARG A 486 65.47 -84.25 -61.73
CA ARG A 486 66.68 -84.81 -62.36
C ARG A 486 67.40 -85.86 -61.50
N LYS A 487 67.38 -85.73 -60.17
CA LYS A 487 67.89 -86.77 -59.26
C LYS A 487 67.03 -88.04 -59.27
N LYS A 488 65.72 -87.94 -59.50
CA LYS A 488 64.80 -89.08 -59.59
C LYS A 488 64.87 -89.80 -60.93
N THR A 489 65.15 -89.08 -62.03
CA THR A 489 65.42 -89.67 -63.34
C THR A 489 66.90 -90.08 -63.41
N GLY A 490 67.22 -91.23 -62.83
CA GLY A 490 68.59 -91.72 -62.68
C GLY A 490 69.39 -91.78 -63.98
N ASN A 491 70.33 -90.85 -64.16
CA ASN A 491 71.56 -91.10 -64.93
C ASN A 491 72.70 -90.22 -64.39
N GLY A 492 73.82 -90.86 -64.05
CA GLY A 492 74.82 -90.32 -63.14
C GLY A 492 75.84 -89.35 -63.76
N ARG A 493 76.51 -88.58 -62.91
CA ARG A 493 77.92 -88.78 -62.53
C ARG A 493 78.39 -87.70 -61.56
N LYS A 494 79.07 -88.22 -60.53
CA LYS A 494 80.07 -87.71 -59.60
C LYS A 494 80.51 -86.23 -59.67
N ASN A 495 80.66 -85.69 -58.45
CA ASN A 495 81.40 -84.50 -58.02
C ASN A 495 80.72 -83.14 -58.24
N TRP A 496 79.82 -82.82 -57.31
CA TRP A 496 79.67 -81.44 -56.81
C TRP A 496 79.36 -81.52 -55.30
N GLN A 497 80.28 -81.02 -54.47
CA GLN A 497 80.03 -80.78 -53.06
C GLN A 497 79.28 -79.45 -52.92
N PRO A 498 78.06 -79.40 -52.36
CA PRO A 498 77.44 -78.13 -52.02
C PRO A 498 77.99 -77.68 -50.66
N HIS A 499 78.72 -76.55 -50.65
CA HIS A 499 78.89 -75.76 -49.43
C HIS A 499 77.54 -75.10 -49.10
N ALA A 500 76.62 -75.89 -48.55
CA ALA A 500 75.40 -75.40 -47.95
C ALA A 500 75.72 -74.94 -46.52
N ARG A 501 75.99 -73.64 -46.34
CA ARG A 501 75.80 -72.99 -45.04
C ARG A 501 74.59 -72.06 -45.15
N HIS A 502 73.47 -72.61 -44.69
CA HIS A 502 72.51 -71.96 -43.80
C HIS A 502 72.08 -70.53 -44.13
N CYS A 503 70.97 -70.41 -44.85
CA CYS A 503 69.98 -69.37 -44.60
C CYS A 503 68.58 -69.97 -44.77
N LYS A 504 67.97 -70.41 -43.67
CA LYS A 504 66.50 -70.49 -43.57
C LYS A 504 65.99 -69.07 -43.27
N PRO A 505 65.00 -68.58 -44.00
CA PRO A 505 63.94 -67.79 -43.38
C PRO A 505 62.68 -68.65 -43.31
N ILE A 506 62.21 -68.86 -42.09
CA ILE A 506 60.88 -69.36 -41.79
C ILE A 506 59.94 -68.16 -41.88
N PHE A 507 59.08 -68.13 -42.89
CA PHE A 507 57.79 -67.43 -42.83
C PHE A 507 56.81 -68.21 -43.72
N PRO A 508 55.80 -68.91 -43.17
CA PRO A 508 54.77 -69.51 -43.98
C PRO A 508 53.81 -68.41 -44.44
N LEU A 509 53.93 -67.97 -45.69
CA LEU A 509 52.89 -67.17 -46.33
C LEU A 509 51.71 -68.10 -46.65
N SER A 510 50.53 -67.76 -46.14
CA SER A 510 49.29 -68.51 -46.40
C SER A 510 48.91 -68.44 -47.89
N PRO A 511 48.20 -69.44 -48.45
CA PRO A 511 47.81 -69.47 -49.86
C PRO A 511 47.03 -68.22 -50.32
N GLU A 512 46.35 -67.52 -49.40
CA GLU A 512 45.59 -66.31 -49.67
C GLU A 512 46.47 -65.09 -49.98
N SER A 513 47.66 -64.99 -49.36
CA SER A 513 48.61 -63.91 -49.61
C SER A 513 49.21 -63.95 -51.02
N ILE A 514 49.45 -65.16 -51.55
CA ILE A 514 49.95 -65.40 -52.92
C ILE A 514 48.88 -65.03 -53.97
N SER A 515 47.59 -65.20 -53.66
CA SER A 515 46.47 -64.85 -54.54
C SER A 515 46.29 -63.33 -54.65
N ALA A 516 46.39 -62.61 -53.53
CA ALA A 516 46.34 -61.16 -53.50
C ALA A 516 47.52 -60.52 -54.24
N GLU A 517 48.73 -61.07 -54.10
CA GLU A 517 49.93 -60.57 -54.78
C GLU A 517 49.95 -60.87 -56.29
N LYS A 518 49.47 -62.04 -56.73
CA LYS A 518 49.33 -62.34 -58.18
C LYS A 518 48.35 -61.42 -58.88
N ASN A 519 47.27 -61.01 -58.20
CA ASN A 519 46.33 -60.02 -58.72
C ASN A 519 46.95 -58.62 -58.79
N CYS A 520 47.81 -58.26 -57.83
CA CYS A 520 48.58 -57.03 -57.86
C CYS A 520 49.62 -57.03 -58.99
N GLN A 521 50.36 -58.13 -59.18
CA GLN A 521 51.30 -58.32 -60.30
C GLN A 521 50.60 -58.22 -61.66
N LYS A 522 49.42 -58.84 -61.84
CA LYS A 522 48.65 -58.72 -63.09
C LYS A 522 48.21 -57.28 -63.39
N ARG A 523 47.86 -56.49 -62.35
CA ARG A 523 47.50 -55.07 -62.52
C ARG A 523 48.72 -54.21 -62.89
N ILE A 524 49.84 -54.39 -62.19
CA ILE A 524 51.06 -53.61 -62.44
C ILE A 524 51.71 -53.96 -63.80
N LEU A 525 51.70 -55.23 -64.22
CA LEU A 525 52.20 -55.66 -65.55
C LEU A 525 51.32 -55.18 -66.72
N ASN A 526 50.02 -55.00 -66.50
CA ASN A 526 49.13 -54.44 -67.52
C ASN A 526 49.31 -52.92 -67.68
N GLU A 527 49.63 -52.19 -66.61
CA GLU A 527 49.87 -50.74 -66.66
C GLU A 527 51.29 -50.38 -67.15
N SER A 528 52.28 -51.26 -66.95
CA SER A 528 53.68 -51.02 -67.35
C SER A 528 54.02 -51.32 -68.82
N ARG A 529 53.11 -51.89 -69.61
CA ARG A 529 53.30 -52.06 -71.07
C ARG A 529 53.34 -50.73 -71.85
N HIS A 530 53.03 -49.60 -71.22
CA HIS A 530 53.07 -48.27 -71.85
C HIS A 530 54.39 -47.51 -71.62
N TRP A 531 55.40 -48.13 -70.98
CA TRP A 531 56.59 -47.41 -70.47
C TRP A 531 57.96 -48.07 -70.73
N LEU A 532 58.17 -48.74 -71.87
CA LEU A 532 59.52 -49.17 -72.29
C LEU A 532 59.84 -48.69 -73.73
N PRO A 533 60.93 -47.93 -73.94
CA PRO A 533 61.41 -47.57 -75.27
C PRO A 533 62.28 -48.69 -75.87
N SER A 534 62.23 -48.82 -77.20
CA SER A 534 62.99 -49.77 -78.03
C SER A 534 64.51 -49.48 -77.98
N PRO A 535 65.39 -50.50 -78.00
CA PRO A 535 66.83 -50.28 -78.00
C PRO A 535 67.35 -50.03 -79.43
N GLY A 536 67.75 -48.78 -79.73
CA GLY A 536 68.55 -48.48 -80.93
C GLY A 536 68.45 -47.05 -81.43
N SER A 537 69.21 -46.12 -80.84
CA SER A 537 69.81 -44.96 -81.54
C SER A 537 70.63 -44.10 -80.58
N ALA A 538 71.74 -43.60 -81.09
CA ALA A 538 72.79 -42.88 -80.40
C ALA A 538 72.39 -41.53 -79.79
N ILE A 539 73.26 -41.09 -78.88
CA ILE A 539 73.28 -39.83 -78.12
C ILE A 539 73.16 -38.59 -79.02
N SER A 540 72.26 -37.66 -78.68
CA SER A 540 72.53 -36.22 -78.78
C SER A 540 71.55 -35.40 -77.92
N THR A 541 71.98 -34.18 -77.64
CA THR A 541 71.72 -33.30 -76.48
C THR A 541 70.41 -32.49 -76.56
N ILE A 542 69.98 -31.97 -75.39
CA ILE A 542 69.15 -30.76 -75.15
C ILE A 542 67.62 -30.91 -75.11
N GLY A 543 67.03 -30.38 -74.02
CA GLY A 543 65.79 -29.60 -74.10
C GLY A 543 64.64 -30.07 -73.21
N TRP A 544 64.56 -29.56 -71.99
CA TRP A 544 63.32 -29.59 -71.20
C TRP A 544 62.34 -28.54 -71.75
N VAL A 545 61.23 -28.97 -72.32
CA VAL A 545 60.05 -28.13 -72.57
C VAL A 545 58.83 -28.89 -72.04
N CYS A 546 58.26 -28.38 -70.95
CA CYS A 546 57.05 -28.89 -70.31
C CYS A 546 55.89 -27.93 -70.63
N HIS A 547 54.88 -28.39 -71.37
CA HIS A 547 53.54 -27.78 -71.34
C HIS A 547 52.43 -28.73 -71.87
N PRO A 548 51.13 -28.49 -71.61
CA PRO A 548 50.36 -29.27 -70.62
C PRO A 548 48.99 -29.78 -71.10
N ARG A 549 48.30 -30.50 -70.20
CA ARG A 549 46.87 -30.94 -70.21
C ARG A 549 46.60 -32.22 -71.04
N LYS A 550 45.82 -33.21 -70.60
CA LYS A 550 44.41 -33.15 -70.20
C LYS A 550 43.94 -34.49 -69.60
N HIS A 551 42.90 -34.40 -68.76
CA HIS A 551 41.91 -35.43 -68.35
C HIS A 551 42.03 -36.12 -66.97
N PRO A 552 40.87 -36.39 -66.33
CA PRO A 552 40.67 -36.19 -64.90
C PRO A 552 40.70 -37.48 -64.08
N CYS A 553 41.17 -37.39 -62.84
CA CYS A 553 41.15 -38.51 -61.89
C CYS A 553 39.78 -38.60 -61.20
N ILE A 554 39.10 -39.74 -61.40
CA ILE A 554 37.90 -40.15 -60.66
C ILE A 554 38.33 -40.65 -59.26
N PRO A 555 37.66 -40.25 -58.16
CA PRO A 555 38.04 -40.66 -56.81
C PRO A 555 37.50 -42.05 -56.47
N ILE A 556 38.38 -42.98 -56.06
CA ILE A 556 37.96 -44.29 -55.52
C ILE A 556 37.71 -44.14 -54.01
N ARG A 557 36.43 -44.26 -53.65
CA ARG A 557 35.88 -44.29 -52.28
C ARG A 557 36.19 -45.66 -51.67
N LEU A 558 37.05 -45.75 -50.66
CA LEU A 558 37.23 -46.95 -49.85
C LEU A 558 36.24 -46.91 -48.67
N ARG A 559 35.33 -47.90 -48.60
CA ARG A 559 34.47 -48.13 -47.43
C ARG A 559 35.30 -48.72 -46.28
N PRO A 560 35.07 -48.33 -45.01
CA PRO A 560 35.68 -48.97 -43.86
C PRO A 560 34.97 -50.28 -43.52
N CYS A 561 35.75 -51.31 -43.12
CA CYS A 561 35.25 -52.55 -42.52
C CYS A 561 35.39 -52.44 -40.98
N PRO A 562 34.49 -53.04 -40.20
CA PRO A 562 34.21 -52.64 -38.82
C PRO A 562 35.15 -53.32 -37.82
N GLN A 563 35.69 -52.56 -36.87
CA GLN A 563 36.29 -53.10 -35.64
C GLN A 563 35.27 -53.06 -34.50
N ARG A 564 35.03 -54.23 -33.90
CA ARG A 564 34.36 -54.41 -32.61
C ARG A 564 35.42 -54.74 -31.55
N ASN A 565 35.14 -54.21 -30.35
CA ASN A 565 35.62 -54.57 -29.01
C ASN A 565 36.99 -53.98 -28.61
N ILE A 566 36.99 -52.86 -27.87
CA ILE A 566 36.80 -52.73 -26.40
C ILE A 566 38.06 -53.18 -25.65
N CYS A 567 38.79 -52.17 -25.14
CA CYS A 567 39.40 -52.18 -23.81
C CYS A 567 39.47 -50.73 -23.33
N SER A 568 38.58 -50.40 -22.41
CA SER A 568 38.50 -49.16 -21.64
C SER A 568 39.57 -49.15 -20.55
N ALA A 569 40.44 -48.15 -20.57
CA ALA A 569 41.24 -47.76 -19.41
C ALA A 569 40.98 -46.28 -19.14
N THR A 570 40.04 -46.03 -18.23
CA THR A 570 39.84 -44.76 -17.55
C THR A 570 41.07 -44.48 -16.67
N ASN A 571 41.69 -43.32 -16.85
CA ASN A 571 42.65 -42.77 -15.90
C ASN A 571 42.06 -41.45 -15.33
N PRO A 572 41.96 -41.30 -13.99
CA PRO A 572 41.48 -40.08 -13.36
C PRO A 572 42.64 -39.11 -13.07
N GLY A 573 42.38 -37.81 -13.22
CA GLY A 573 43.12 -36.72 -12.55
C GLY A 573 44.55 -36.45 -13.00
N ILE A 574 44.75 -35.33 -13.69
CA ILE A 574 45.32 -34.07 -13.18
C ILE A 574 44.99 -32.98 -14.20
#